data_AF-Q0U8I3-F1
#
_entry.id   AF-Q0U8I3-F1
#
_cell.length_a   1.000
_cell.length_b   1.000
_cell.length_c   1.000
_cell.angle_alpha   90.00
_cell.angle_beta   90.00
_cell.angle_gamma   90.00
#
_symmetry.space_group_name_H-M   'P 1'
#
loop_
_entity.id
_entity.type
_entity.pdbx_description
1 polymer ?
#
loop_
_entity_poly.entity_id
_entity_poly.type
_entity_poly.pdbx_seq_one_letter_code
_entity_poly.pdbx_strand_id
1 'polypeptide(L)'
;MRIRKKPIILLMLYLVKLRTWRATCEITNDVHVSLADTNFSHVVVLPLLKLFSTHPSSHYPPLKSLWEPPQELRNCVDLVSMRLLRNNDYGGFSLTDLHGNNVPPYAILSHTWGLDADEVSFEDVGNYADALSVLAKPGYIKLQFCARRVAQDGLQYFWVDTACINKQSDRELSEAINFMYHWYQRAARCYVYLSDVVASDGWEKFRQSRWFTRGWTLQELLAPRRVDFYDANGKHLGDKHTIAEQISYATKIPHGALTDQPLHNFSVEERLTWAQHRRTKREEDGAYSLLGIFDVSMPLVYGEGKDKAYYRLLHEIESSGH
;
A
#
# COMPACT_ATOMS: atom_id res chain seq x y z
N MET A 1 17.30 54.42 17.26
CA MET A 1 16.74 53.23 17.93
C MET A 1 15.57 52.70 17.11
N ARG A 2 15.74 51.51 16.53
CA ARG A 2 14.77 50.81 15.67
C ARG A 2 13.94 49.84 16.51
N ILE A 3 12.62 49.90 16.43
CA ILE A 3 11.75 48.72 16.46
C ILE A 3 10.57 49.01 15.52
N ARG A 4 10.48 48.30 14.38
CA ARG A 4 9.22 48.13 13.65
C ARG A 4 9.12 46.72 13.05
N LYS A 5 8.12 46.01 13.59
CA LYS A 5 7.22 44.96 13.07
C LYS A 5 7.63 44.21 11.78
N LYS A 6 7.68 42.88 11.89
CA LYS A 6 7.72 41.89 10.80
C LYS A 6 6.34 41.76 10.12
N PRO A 7 6.31 41.42 8.82
CA PRO A 7 5.31 40.51 8.28
C PRO A 7 5.95 39.24 7.69
N ILE A 8 5.16 38.17 7.77
CA ILE A 8 5.37 36.80 7.28
C ILE A 8 5.29 36.78 5.75
N ILE A 9 6.30 36.22 5.07
CA ILE A 9 6.15 35.62 3.73
C ILE A 9 7.01 34.35 3.68
N LEU A 10 6.31 33.23 3.53
CA LEU A 10 6.80 31.87 3.31
C LEU A 10 6.38 31.50 1.88
N LEU A 11 7.29 31.52 0.91
CA LEU A 11 7.24 30.76 -0.36
C LEU A 11 8.45 31.13 -1.22
N MET A 12 8.96 30.17 -2.01
CA MET A 12 10.04 30.27 -3.02
C MET A 12 11.48 29.98 -2.56
N LEU A 13 11.75 28.73 -2.20
CA LEU A 13 13.11 28.15 -2.27
C LEU A 13 13.07 26.79 -2.96
N TYR A 14 12.69 26.80 -4.24
CA TYR A 14 13.13 25.79 -5.21
C TYR A 14 13.33 26.57 -6.51
N LEU A 15 14.60 26.67 -6.95
CA LEU A 15 15.12 27.20 -8.23
C LEU A 15 16.39 28.04 -8.04
N VAL A 16 17.41 27.53 -7.32
CA VAL A 16 18.80 27.98 -7.54
C VAL A 16 19.74 26.80 -7.29
N LYS A 17 20.00 25.99 -8.34
CA LYS A 17 21.30 25.32 -8.56
C LYS A 17 21.34 24.57 -9.91
N LEU A 18 21.08 25.30 -10.99
CA LEU A 18 21.58 24.95 -12.33
C LEU A 18 22.27 26.18 -12.92
N ARG A 19 23.44 26.48 -12.36
CA ARG A 19 24.41 27.43 -12.93
C ARG A 19 25.81 26.89 -12.69
N THR A 20 26.19 25.90 -13.46
CA THR A 20 27.58 25.67 -13.92
C THR A 20 27.53 24.58 -14.96
N TRP A 21 27.37 24.96 -16.23
CA TRP A 21 28.04 24.32 -17.37
C TRP A 21 27.88 25.28 -18.55
N ARG A 22 28.90 26.13 -18.75
CA ARG A 22 29.09 26.89 -19.98
C ARG A 22 29.72 25.92 -20.97
N ALA A 23 28.96 25.48 -21.97
CA ALA A 23 29.49 25.01 -23.23
C ALA A 23 28.91 25.93 -24.31
N THR A 24 29.80 26.69 -24.92
CA THR A 24 29.56 27.58 -26.05
C THR A 24 29.18 26.77 -27.29
N CYS A 25 28.00 27.02 -27.84
CA CYS A 25 27.71 26.82 -29.26
C CYS A 25 26.86 27.99 -29.73
N GLU A 26 27.39 28.75 -30.69
CA GLU A 26 26.73 29.84 -31.38
C GLU A 26 25.51 29.31 -32.14
N ILE A 27 24.37 29.99 -31.97
CA ILE A 27 23.16 29.76 -32.76
C ILE A 27 23.21 30.77 -33.91
N THR A 28 23.57 30.30 -35.09
CA THR A 28 23.22 30.98 -36.34
C THR A 28 21.80 30.58 -36.74
N ASN A 29 20.95 31.58 -36.93
CA ASN A 29 19.59 31.45 -37.43
C ASN A 29 19.54 30.75 -38.80
N ASP A 30 18.34 30.23 -39.08
CA ASP A 30 17.79 29.77 -40.37
C ASP A 30 17.72 28.26 -40.55
N VAL A 31 16.55 27.67 -40.25
CA VAL A 31 15.82 26.82 -41.21
C VAL A 31 14.31 26.90 -40.92
N HIS A 32 13.55 27.27 -41.97
CA HIS A 32 12.10 27.23 -42.06
C HIS A 32 11.52 25.84 -41.82
N VAL A 33 10.45 25.73 -41.03
CA VAL A 33 9.57 24.55 -40.99
C VAL A 33 8.51 24.71 -42.09
N SER A 34 8.51 23.78 -43.05
CA SER A 34 7.41 23.57 -44.00
C SER A 34 6.74 22.25 -43.68
N LEU A 35 5.44 22.29 -43.41
CA LEU A 35 4.56 21.13 -43.27
C LEU A 35 4.13 20.66 -44.67
N ALA A 36 4.38 19.39 -44.99
CA ALA A 36 3.66 18.66 -46.04
C ALA A 36 3.72 17.14 -45.78
N ASP A 37 2.60 16.50 -46.08
CA ASP A 37 2.22 15.11 -45.86
C ASP A 37 3.21 14.05 -46.37
N THR A 38 3.27 12.88 -45.70
CA THR A 38 2.96 11.55 -46.29
C THR A 38 3.24 10.40 -45.31
N ASN A 39 2.31 9.43 -45.28
CA ASN A 39 2.44 8.10 -44.66
C ASN A 39 3.72 7.38 -45.12
N PHE A 40 4.43 6.68 -44.23
CA PHE A 40 4.91 5.30 -44.43
C PHE A 40 5.48 4.68 -43.15
N SER A 41 5.14 3.42 -42.96
CA SER A 41 5.53 2.47 -41.94
C SER A 41 7.03 2.09 -42.03
N HIS A 42 7.60 1.64 -40.90
CA HIS A 42 8.89 0.96 -40.72
C HIS A 42 10.18 1.80 -40.86
N VAL A 43 10.84 2.04 -39.72
CA VAL A 43 12.32 1.95 -39.64
C VAL A 43 12.67 1.26 -38.32
N VAL A 44 13.23 0.05 -38.45
CA VAL A 44 13.88 -0.71 -37.38
C VAL A 44 15.38 -0.74 -37.70
N VAL A 45 16.19 -0.71 -36.64
CA VAL A 45 17.58 -1.21 -36.50
C VAL A 45 18.74 -0.20 -36.62
N LEU A 46 19.12 0.35 -35.44
CA LEU A 46 20.45 0.33 -34.74
C LEU A 46 21.75 0.77 -35.48
N PRO A 47 22.90 1.02 -34.80
CA PRO A 47 23.18 1.52 -33.43
C PRO A 47 24.29 2.62 -33.40
N LEU A 48 24.26 3.52 -32.41
CA LEU A 48 25.43 4.35 -32.06
C LEU A 48 26.18 3.72 -30.86
N LEU A 49 26.91 2.65 -31.16
CA LEU A 49 28.07 2.20 -30.38
C LEU A 49 29.31 2.51 -31.22
N LYS A 50 29.97 3.64 -30.95
CA LYS A 50 31.40 3.87 -31.18
C LYS A 50 31.75 5.29 -30.73
N LEU A 51 32.21 5.41 -29.48
CA LEU A 51 33.27 6.36 -29.11
C LEU A 51 33.70 6.19 -27.64
N PHE A 52 34.03 4.98 -27.20
CA PHE A 52 34.93 4.83 -26.04
C PHE A 52 35.82 3.60 -26.21
N SER A 53 37.00 3.82 -26.78
CA SER A 53 38.19 3.07 -26.44
C SER A 53 39.38 3.93 -26.82
N THR A 54 40.09 4.45 -25.82
CA THR A 54 41.55 4.27 -25.69
C THR A 54 42.06 4.90 -24.39
N HIS A 55 42.53 3.98 -23.55
CA HIS A 55 43.42 4.09 -22.40
C HIS A 55 42.92 4.37 -20.98
N PRO A 56 43.43 3.56 -20.01
CA PRO A 56 43.00 3.54 -18.63
C PRO A 56 43.89 4.44 -17.77
N SER A 57 43.30 5.20 -16.86
CA SER A 57 44.01 5.64 -15.68
C SER A 57 43.04 5.68 -14.49
N SER A 58 43.56 5.13 -13.40
CA SER A 58 42.93 4.78 -12.15
C SER A 58 42.35 5.99 -11.40
N HIS A 59 41.36 5.69 -10.56
CA HIS A 59 40.75 6.53 -9.51
C HIS A 59 39.51 7.34 -9.91
N TYR A 60 38.41 6.63 -10.19
CA TYR A 60 37.08 7.12 -9.80
C TYR A 60 36.36 6.01 -9.03
N PRO A 61 35.79 6.29 -7.85
CA PRO A 61 35.00 5.30 -7.13
C PRO A 61 33.74 4.97 -7.95
N PRO A 62 33.18 3.75 -7.83
CA PRO A 62 31.98 3.38 -8.56
C PRO A 62 30.83 4.33 -8.22
N LEU A 63 30.08 4.73 -9.25
CA LEU A 63 28.82 5.49 -9.25
C LEU A 63 27.67 4.75 -8.53
N LYS A 64 27.96 4.18 -7.36
CA LYS A 64 27.03 3.51 -6.45
C LYS A 64 27.10 4.07 -5.03
N SER A 65 27.86 5.15 -4.80
CA SER A 65 28.16 5.70 -3.46
C SER A 65 27.79 7.18 -3.27
N LEU A 66 27.09 7.82 -4.21
CA LEU A 66 26.81 9.27 -4.14
C LEU A 66 25.33 9.65 -4.28
N TRP A 67 24.43 8.70 -4.09
CA TRP A 67 23.02 9.01 -3.82
C TRP A 67 22.48 8.05 -2.76
N GLU A 68 22.73 8.40 -1.50
CA GLU A 68 21.72 8.09 -0.50
C GLU A 68 20.76 9.28 -0.45
N PRO A 69 19.45 9.09 -0.63
CA PRO A 69 18.51 10.17 -0.45
C PRO A 69 18.69 10.73 0.97
N PRO A 70 18.72 12.07 1.14
CA PRO A 70 18.73 12.72 2.44
C PRO A 70 17.73 12.05 3.37
N GLN A 71 18.11 11.87 4.64
CA GLN A 71 17.25 11.23 5.64
C GLN A 71 15.87 11.93 5.76
N GLU A 72 15.78 13.18 5.31
CA GLU A 72 14.59 14.01 5.21
C GLU A 72 13.63 13.63 4.06
N LEU A 73 14.08 12.92 3.01
CA LEU A 73 13.20 12.36 1.96
C LEU A 73 12.65 10.97 2.34
N ARG A 74 13.26 10.28 3.32
CA ARG A 74 12.66 9.11 3.97
C ARG A 74 11.48 9.48 4.89
N ASN A 75 11.33 10.77 5.18
CA ASN A 75 10.29 11.34 6.04
C ASN A 75 9.04 11.80 5.27
N CYS A 76 8.85 11.47 3.99
CA CYS A 76 7.54 11.70 3.34
C CYS A 76 6.41 10.85 3.96
N VAL A 77 6.72 9.93 4.88
CA VAL A 77 5.76 9.22 5.73
C VAL A 77 5.21 10.10 6.87
N ASP A 78 5.76 11.30 7.08
CA ASP A 78 5.43 12.20 8.21
C ASP A 78 4.08 12.93 8.07
N LEU A 79 3.38 12.78 6.94
CA LEU A 79 2.13 13.51 6.66
C LEU A 79 0.86 12.66 6.68
N VAL A 80 0.98 11.34 6.88
CA VAL A 80 -0.20 10.47 6.83
C VAL A 80 -0.81 10.38 8.21
N SER A 81 -1.98 10.99 8.36
CA SER A 81 -2.82 10.79 9.54
C SER A 81 -3.25 9.33 9.58
N MET A 82 -2.89 8.61 10.64
CA MET A 82 -3.40 7.26 10.89
C MET A 82 -4.35 7.31 12.07
N ARG A 83 -5.49 6.63 11.96
CA ARG A 83 -6.37 6.41 13.10
C ARG A 83 -6.29 4.98 13.57
N LEU A 84 -6.29 4.79 14.89
CA LEU A 84 -6.35 3.49 15.52
C LEU A 84 -7.56 3.42 16.46
N LEU A 85 -8.07 2.21 16.66
CA LEU A 85 -8.95 1.88 17.76
C LEU A 85 -8.10 1.57 18.99
N ARG A 86 -8.35 2.30 20.08
CA ARG A 86 -7.75 2.05 21.38
C ARG A 86 -8.71 1.21 22.22
N ASN A 87 -8.25 0.04 22.68
CA ASN A 87 -8.98 -0.71 23.69
C ASN A 87 -9.08 0.08 25.00
N ASN A 88 -10.25 0.06 25.61
CA ASN A 88 -10.45 0.51 26.99
C ASN A 88 -10.48 -0.68 27.95
N ASP A 89 -10.27 -0.39 29.23
CA ASP A 89 -10.18 -1.42 30.28
C ASP A 89 -11.50 -2.18 30.52
N TYR A 90 -12.60 -1.69 29.95
CA TYR A 90 -13.96 -2.22 30.10
C TYR A 90 -14.43 -3.03 28.88
N GLY A 91 -13.53 -3.37 27.94
CA GLY A 91 -13.83 -4.19 26.76
C GLY A 91 -14.47 -3.45 25.58
N GLY A 92 -14.57 -2.13 25.65
CA GLY A 92 -14.92 -1.27 24.52
C GLY A 92 -13.68 -0.69 23.82
N PHE A 93 -13.90 0.08 22.77
CA PHE A 93 -12.84 0.73 22.01
C PHE A 93 -13.30 2.09 21.46
N SER A 94 -12.35 2.98 21.22
CA SER A 94 -12.57 4.34 20.73
C SER A 94 -11.52 4.75 19.73
N LEU A 95 -11.87 5.61 18.78
CA LEU A 95 -10.92 6.13 17.80
C LEU A 95 -9.87 7.05 18.46
N THR A 96 -8.65 6.97 17.95
CA THR A 96 -7.52 7.83 18.35
C THR A 96 -6.79 8.26 17.09
N ASP A 97 -6.82 9.57 16.82
CA ASP A 97 -6.06 10.19 15.74
C ASP A 97 -4.57 10.25 16.11
N LEU A 98 -3.72 9.79 15.19
CA LEU A 98 -2.28 9.81 15.33
C LEU A 98 -1.68 10.51 14.11
N HIS A 99 -0.74 11.42 14.38
CA HIS A 99 -0.08 12.23 13.37
C HIS A 99 1.42 12.01 13.40
N GLY A 100 2.04 11.91 12.22
CA GLY A 100 3.47 11.74 12.05
C GLY A 100 4.01 10.41 12.57
N ASN A 101 5.24 10.42 13.08
CA ASN A 101 5.98 9.21 13.44
C ASN A 101 5.62 8.57 14.79
N ASN A 102 4.71 9.17 15.57
CA ASN A 102 4.36 8.70 16.91
C ASN A 102 3.25 7.65 16.91
N VAL A 103 3.31 6.67 16.00
CA VAL A 103 2.37 5.56 15.96
C VAL A 103 2.83 4.47 16.93
N PRO A 104 2.07 4.15 18.00
CA PRO A 104 2.44 3.10 18.95
C PRO A 104 2.32 1.71 18.29
N PRO A 105 2.91 0.65 18.85
CA PRO A 105 2.67 -0.71 18.37
C PRO A 105 1.17 -1.03 18.32
N TYR A 106 0.71 -1.53 17.18
CA TYR A 106 -0.69 -1.87 16.95
C TYR A 106 -0.83 -3.22 16.25
N ALA A 107 -1.99 -3.86 16.43
CA ALA A 107 -2.41 -4.96 15.58
C ALA A 107 -3.25 -4.46 14.40
N ILE A 108 -3.32 -5.21 13.32
CA ILE A 108 -4.17 -4.89 12.17
C ILE A 108 -5.09 -6.08 11.86
N LEU A 109 -6.36 -5.80 11.59
CA LEU A 109 -7.34 -6.84 11.26
C LEU A 109 -7.49 -6.96 9.75
N SER A 110 -7.17 -8.13 9.23
CA SER A 110 -7.49 -8.55 7.87
C SER A 110 -8.74 -9.44 7.90
N HIS A 111 -9.74 -9.09 7.10
CA HIS A 111 -11.03 -9.80 7.11
C HIS A 111 -11.80 -9.57 5.80
N THR A 112 -12.83 -10.40 5.56
CA THR A 112 -13.77 -10.14 4.47
C THR A 112 -14.99 -9.38 4.99
N TRP A 113 -15.41 -8.35 4.26
CA TRP A 113 -16.66 -7.64 4.56
C TRP A 113 -17.88 -8.49 4.18
N GLY A 114 -18.95 -8.35 4.94
CA GLY A 114 -20.31 -8.73 4.60
C GLY A 114 -20.98 -7.65 3.76
N LEU A 115 -22.26 -7.39 4.01
CA LEU A 115 -22.93 -6.23 3.42
C LEU A 115 -22.44 -4.94 4.10
N ASP A 116 -22.46 -3.81 3.39
CA ASP A 116 -21.98 -2.53 3.96
C ASP A 116 -22.73 -2.15 5.24
N ALA A 117 -24.04 -2.45 5.32
CA ALA A 117 -24.86 -2.20 6.50
C ALA A 117 -24.50 -3.10 7.70
N ASP A 118 -23.85 -4.24 7.44
CA ASP A 118 -23.46 -5.20 8.48
C ASP A 118 -22.11 -4.84 9.11
N GLU A 119 -21.28 -4.03 8.46
CA GLU A 119 -19.98 -3.64 8.97
C GLU A 119 -20.07 -2.40 9.87
N VAL A 120 -19.20 -2.37 10.89
CA VAL A 120 -18.99 -1.20 11.73
C VAL A 120 -18.11 -0.22 10.94
N SER A 121 -18.66 0.95 10.65
CA SER A 121 -18.01 2.02 9.90
C SER A 121 -17.30 3.02 10.83
N PHE A 122 -16.55 3.94 10.23
CA PHE A 122 -15.92 5.05 10.94
C PHE A 122 -16.96 5.90 11.70
N GLU A 123 -18.11 6.17 11.08
CA GLU A 123 -19.18 6.97 11.66
C GLU A 123 -19.83 6.27 12.86
N ASP A 124 -19.94 4.94 12.84
CA ASP A 124 -20.50 4.17 13.95
C ASP A 124 -19.63 4.26 15.22
N VAL A 125 -18.30 4.36 15.06
CA VAL A 125 -17.37 4.45 16.20
C VAL A 125 -17.14 5.90 16.62
N GLY A 126 -17.09 6.83 15.67
CA GLY A 126 -16.78 8.25 15.91
C GLY A 126 -17.97 9.05 16.43
N ASN A 127 -19.18 8.70 16.00
CA ASN A 127 -20.40 9.29 16.52
C ASN A 127 -20.94 8.39 17.63
N TYR A 128 -21.60 8.98 18.63
CA TYR A 128 -22.50 8.24 19.53
C TYR A 128 -23.73 7.74 18.77
N ALA A 129 -23.52 7.04 17.65
CA ALA A 129 -24.54 6.21 17.04
C ALA A 129 -25.15 5.35 18.15
N ASP A 130 -26.46 5.11 18.08
CA ASP A 130 -27.17 4.35 19.10
C ASP A 130 -26.37 3.06 19.38
N ALA A 131 -25.82 2.95 20.60
CA ALA A 131 -24.86 1.90 20.92
C ALA A 131 -25.48 0.52 20.67
N LEU A 132 -26.80 0.39 20.84
CA LEU A 132 -27.55 -0.82 20.54
C LEU A 132 -27.52 -1.15 19.03
N SER A 133 -27.69 -0.16 18.16
CA SER A 133 -27.61 -0.33 16.71
C SER A 133 -26.24 -0.80 16.25
N VAL A 134 -25.15 -0.26 16.81
CA VAL A 134 -23.78 -0.67 16.48
C VAL A 134 -23.49 -2.09 16.99
N LEU A 135 -23.92 -2.40 18.22
CA LEU A 135 -23.80 -3.74 18.80
C LEU A 135 -24.57 -4.81 18.03
N ALA A 136 -25.66 -4.42 17.35
CA ALA A 136 -26.47 -5.33 16.54
C ALA A 136 -25.85 -5.64 15.17
N LYS A 137 -24.84 -4.89 14.71
CA LYS A 137 -24.20 -5.12 13.42
C LYS A 137 -23.43 -6.44 13.41
N PRO A 138 -23.67 -7.35 12.44
CA PRO A 138 -22.95 -8.63 12.38
C PRO A 138 -21.41 -8.50 12.33
N GLY A 139 -20.89 -7.44 11.72
CA GLY A 139 -19.45 -7.15 11.65
C GLY A 139 -18.83 -6.76 13.00
N TYR A 140 -19.62 -6.35 13.99
CA TYR A 140 -19.12 -5.96 15.31
C TYR A 140 -18.33 -7.08 16.00
N ILE A 141 -18.69 -8.35 15.75
CA ILE A 141 -17.98 -9.51 16.28
C ILE A 141 -16.51 -9.54 15.88
N LYS A 142 -16.17 -9.02 14.69
CA LYS A 142 -14.79 -8.98 14.17
C LYS A 142 -13.94 -7.96 14.94
N LEU A 143 -14.54 -6.83 15.30
CA LEU A 143 -13.90 -5.82 16.15
C LEU A 143 -13.71 -6.35 17.57
N GLN A 144 -14.73 -7.00 18.15
CA GLN A 144 -14.60 -7.66 19.46
C GLN A 144 -13.54 -8.76 19.48
N PHE A 145 -13.48 -9.57 18.42
CA PHE A 145 -12.43 -10.56 18.24
C PHE A 145 -11.04 -9.89 18.25
N CYS A 146 -10.84 -8.86 17.43
CA CYS A 146 -9.57 -8.15 17.34
C CYS A 146 -9.19 -7.50 18.66
N ALA A 147 -10.13 -6.81 19.32
CA ALA A 147 -9.95 -6.20 20.64
C ALA A 147 -9.48 -7.21 21.69
N ARG A 148 -10.11 -8.39 21.76
CA ARG A 148 -9.70 -9.46 22.69
C ARG A 148 -8.29 -9.97 22.38
N ARG A 149 -7.95 -10.18 21.11
CA ARG A 149 -6.62 -10.63 20.69
C ARG A 149 -5.52 -9.62 21.00
N VAL A 150 -5.79 -8.34 20.74
CA VAL A 150 -4.90 -7.22 21.10
C VAL A 150 -4.59 -7.21 22.60
N ALA A 151 -5.62 -7.32 23.45
CA ALA A 151 -5.42 -7.37 24.89
C ALA A 151 -4.61 -8.61 25.33
N GLN A 152 -4.87 -9.78 24.75
CA GLN A 152 -4.14 -11.02 25.03
C GLN A 152 -2.67 -10.96 24.63
N ASP A 153 -2.36 -10.27 23.53
CA ASP A 153 -1.00 -10.13 23.00
C ASP A 153 -0.24 -8.92 23.60
N GLY A 154 -0.81 -8.27 24.64
CA GLY A 154 -0.18 -7.15 25.34
C GLY A 154 -0.14 -5.84 24.53
N LEU A 155 -0.99 -5.73 23.51
CA LEU A 155 -1.16 -4.53 22.71
C LEU A 155 -2.37 -3.72 23.22
N GLN A 156 -2.39 -2.43 22.89
CA GLN A 156 -3.49 -1.53 23.26
C GLN A 156 -4.27 -1.02 22.05
N TYR A 157 -3.63 -0.99 20.88
CA TYR A 157 -4.19 -0.37 19.67
C TYR A 157 -4.37 -1.41 18.57
N PHE A 158 -5.43 -1.22 17.78
CA PHE A 158 -5.62 -1.97 16.55
C PHE A 158 -6.22 -1.12 15.43
N TRP A 159 -6.05 -1.58 14.21
CA TRP A 159 -6.58 -0.95 13.01
C TRP A 159 -7.54 -1.89 12.30
N VAL A 160 -8.66 -1.34 11.84
CA VAL A 160 -9.66 -2.00 10.98
C VAL A 160 -10.09 -0.99 9.94
N ASP A 161 -9.97 -1.34 8.65
CA ASP A 161 -10.19 -0.41 7.55
C ASP A 161 -11.60 0.21 7.56
N THR A 162 -12.61 -0.56 7.97
CA THR A 162 -14.01 -0.12 7.99
C THR A 162 -14.25 0.95 9.04
N ALA A 163 -13.56 0.86 10.18
CA ALA A 163 -13.74 1.74 11.32
C ALA A 163 -12.70 2.88 11.39
N CYS A 164 -11.51 2.70 10.83
CA CYS A 164 -10.40 3.66 10.98
C CYS A 164 -10.30 4.65 9.83
N ILE A 165 -10.85 4.32 8.64
CA ILE A 165 -10.83 5.19 7.46
C ILE A 165 -12.18 5.90 7.33
N ASN A 166 -12.18 7.23 7.25
CA ASN A 166 -13.35 7.98 6.84
C ASN A 166 -13.49 7.88 5.31
N LYS A 167 -14.25 6.88 4.87
CA LYS A 167 -14.49 6.59 3.46
C LYS A 167 -15.33 7.67 2.74
N GLN A 168 -15.88 8.65 3.47
CA GLN A 168 -16.58 9.81 2.90
C GLN A 168 -15.63 10.96 2.54
N SER A 169 -14.38 10.93 3.02
CA SER A 169 -13.37 11.90 2.63
C SER A 169 -12.51 11.33 1.50
N ASP A 170 -12.73 11.79 0.27
CA ASP A 170 -11.95 11.34 -0.89
C ASP A 170 -10.44 11.53 -0.70
N ARG A 171 -10.04 12.63 -0.04
CA ARG A 171 -8.65 12.88 0.34
C ARG A 171 -8.12 11.77 1.24
N GLU A 172 -8.83 11.47 2.32
CA GLU A 172 -8.39 10.46 3.27
C GLU A 172 -8.43 9.05 2.66
N LEU A 173 -9.47 8.73 1.89
CA LEU A 173 -9.57 7.46 1.19
C LEU A 173 -8.40 7.26 0.21
N SER A 174 -8.04 8.29 -0.55
CA SER A 174 -6.90 8.26 -1.47
C SER A 174 -5.57 8.11 -0.74
N GLU A 175 -5.38 8.82 0.37
CA GLU A 175 -4.20 8.66 1.22
C GLU A 175 -4.16 7.23 1.78
N ALA A 176 -5.25 6.76 2.36
CA ALA A 176 -5.35 5.44 2.98
C ALA A 176 -5.00 4.31 2.01
N ILE A 177 -5.54 4.33 0.79
CA ILE A 177 -5.27 3.29 -0.21
C ILE A 177 -3.79 3.27 -0.64
N ASN A 178 -3.15 4.44 -0.79
CA ASN A 178 -1.73 4.49 -1.13
C ASN A 178 -0.83 4.06 0.04
N PHE A 179 -1.28 4.21 1.29
CA PHE A 179 -0.48 3.88 2.49
C PHE A 179 -0.83 2.55 3.15
N MET A 180 -1.92 1.89 2.75
CA MET A 180 -2.44 0.71 3.44
C MET A 180 -1.41 -0.41 3.52
N TYR A 181 -0.65 -0.65 2.45
CA TYR A 181 0.43 -1.63 2.45
C TYR A 181 1.46 -1.36 3.56
N HIS A 182 1.88 -0.10 3.71
CA HIS A 182 2.82 0.28 4.76
C HIS A 182 2.22 0.15 6.16
N TRP A 183 0.92 0.42 6.33
CA TRP A 183 0.23 0.17 7.59
C TRP A 183 0.17 -1.33 7.93
N TYR A 184 -0.05 -2.20 6.96
CA TYR A 184 0.05 -3.64 7.16
C TYR A 184 1.50 -4.07 7.46
N GLN A 185 2.47 -3.53 6.74
CA GLN A 185 3.89 -3.84 6.92
C GLN A 185 4.44 -3.46 8.30
N ARG A 186 3.96 -2.34 8.86
CA ARG A 186 4.39 -1.81 10.16
C ARG A 186 3.62 -2.37 11.36
N ALA A 187 2.53 -3.12 11.13
CA ALA A 187 1.75 -3.71 12.21
C ALA A 187 2.58 -4.72 13.02
N ALA A 188 2.43 -4.71 14.34
CA ALA A 188 3.11 -5.66 15.23
C ALA A 188 2.54 -7.09 15.10
N ARG A 189 1.26 -7.17 14.75
CA ARG A 189 0.50 -8.40 14.45
C ARG A 189 -0.54 -8.09 13.37
N CYS A 190 -0.70 -8.99 12.41
CA CYS A 190 -1.86 -9.02 11.53
C CYS A 190 -2.72 -10.22 11.92
N TYR A 191 -3.97 -9.99 12.31
CA TYR A 191 -4.92 -11.06 12.58
C TYR A 191 -5.81 -11.24 11.36
N VAL A 192 -5.81 -12.44 10.79
CA VAL A 192 -6.74 -12.82 9.72
C VAL A 192 -7.93 -13.52 10.35
N TYR A 193 -9.11 -12.92 10.24
CA TYR A 193 -10.36 -13.49 10.73
C TYR A 193 -11.17 -14.08 9.57
N LEU A 194 -11.27 -15.41 9.53
CA LEU A 194 -11.96 -16.17 8.49
C LEU A 194 -13.40 -16.49 8.92
N SER A 195 -14.34 -15.59 8.62
CA SER A 195 -15.75 -15.74 9.01
C SER A 195 -16.46 -16.95 8.39
N ASP A 196 -15.88 -17.55 7.35
CA ASP A 196 -16.43 -18.67 6.58
C ASP A 196 -15.69 -20.00 6.78
N VAL A 197 -14.79 -20.07 7.77
CA VAL A 197 -14.02 -21.26 8.10
C VAL A 197 -14.30 -21.66 9.55
N VAL A 198 -14.48 -22.96 9.79
CA VAL A 198 -14.48 -23.55 11.12
C VAL A 198 -13.40 -24.62 11.15
N ALA A 199 -12.55 -24.62 12.19
CA ALA A 199 -11.37 -25.51 12.23
C ALA A 199 -11.70 -27.01 12.09
N SER A 200 -12.89 -27.43 12.53
CA SER A 200 -13.35 -28.82 12.42
C SER A 200 -13.60 -29.28 10.98
N ASP A 201 -13.80 -28.34 10.04
CA ASP A 201 -14.09 -28.64 8.64
C ASP A 201 -12.83 -29.00 7.83
N GLY A 202 -11.65 -28.87 8.46
CA GLY A 202 -10.36 -29.24 7.89
C GLY A 202 -9.80 -28.24 6.87
N TRP A 203 -8.63 -28.57 6.33
CA TRP A 203 -7.87 -27.68 5.45
C TRP A 203 -8.54 -27.40 4.10
N GLU A 204 -9.43 -28.26 3.64
CA GLU A 204 -10.17 -28.01 2.40
C GLU A 204 -11.05 -26.76 2.53
N LYS A 205 -11.76 -26.62 3.65
CA LYS A 205 -12.59 -25.44 3.91
C LYS A 205 -11.77 -24.17 4.04
N PHE A 206 -10.61 -24.26 4.69
CA PHE A 206 -9.64 -23.16 4.77
C PHE A 206 -9.21 -22.68 3.38
N ARG A 207 -8.77 -23.59 2.51
CA ARG A 207 -8.27 -23.26 1.17
C ARG A 207 -9.34 -22.67 0.25
N GLN A 208 -10.61 -22.97 0.53
CA GLN A 208 -11.76 -22.41 -0.18
C GLN A 208 -12.30 -21.11 0.42
N SER A 209 -11.69 -20.59 1.50
CA SER A 209 -12.16 -19.35 2.13
C SER A 209 -12.21 -18.21 1.12
N ARG A 210 -13.30 -17.43 1.19
CA ARG A 210 -13.48 -16.21 0.40
C ARG A 210 -12.34 -15.24 0.62
N TRP A 211 -11.67 -15.26 1.78
CA TRP A 211 -10.53 -14.39 2.08
C TRP A 211 -9.42 -14.49 1.02
N PHE A 212 -9.11 -15.69 0.52
CA PHE A 212 -8.09 -15.88 -0.53
C PHE A 212 -8.51 -15.35 -1.91
N THR A 213 -9.80 -15.04 -2.10
CA THR A 213 -10.36 -14.55 -3.36
C THR A 213 -10.57 -13.04 -3.38
N ARG A 214 -10.30 -12.31 -2.29
CA ARG A 214 -10.45 -10.84 -2.24
C ARG A 214 -9.17 -10.15 -2.74
N GLY A 215 -9.32 -9.06 -3.49
CA GLY A 215 -8.18 -8.29 -4.03
C GLY A 215 -7.27 -7.75 -2.94
N TRP A 216 -7.84 -6.96 -2.03
CA TRP A 216 -7.11 -6.29 -0.94
C TRP A 216 -6.34 -7.26 -0.05
N THR A 217 -6.87 -8.47 0.23
CA THR A 217 -6.21 -9.44 1.11
C THR A 217 -4.85 -9.94 0.59
N LEU A 218 -4.49 -9.68 -0.67
CA LEU A 218 -3.16 -9.96 -1.19
C LEU A 218 -2.08 -9.14 -0.46
N GLN A 219 -2.26 -7.82 -0.37
CA GLN A 219 -1.33 -6.98 0.38
C GLN A 219 -1.42 -7.25 1.89
N GLU A 220 -2.60 -7.58 2.40
CA GLU A 220 -2.80 -7.91 3.82
C GLU A 220 -2.07 -9.21 4.23
N LEU A 221 -1.85 -10.12 3.27
CA LEU A 221 -1.06 -11.33 3.43
C LEU A 221 0.45 -11.07 3.37
N LEU A 222 0.87 -10.32 2.35
CA LEU A 222 2.28 -10.20 1.96
C LEU A 222 3.01 -9.09 2.71
N ALA A 223 2.34 -7.98 3.02
CA ALA A 223 2.98 -6.83 3.67
C ALA A 223 3.40 -7.11 5.12
N PRO A 224 2.55 -7.70 6.00
CA PRO A 224 2.92 -7.88 7.40
C PRO A 224 3.97 -8.98 7.58
N ARG A 225 4.89 -8.76 8.52
CA ARG A 225 5.87 -9.78 8.92
C ARG A 225 5.24 -10.94 9.69
N ARG A 226 4.19 -10.68 10.47
CA ARG A 226 3.51 -11.66 11.32
C ARG A 226 2.03 -11.65 11.02
N VAL A 227 1.52 -12.77 10.51
CA VAL A 227 0.12 -12.95 10.17
C VAL A 227 -0.35 -14.24 10.85
N ASP A 228 -1.37 -14.11 11.70
CA ASP A 228 -1.98 -15.20 12.44
C ASP A 228 -3.40 -15.43 11.94
N PHE A 229 -3.74 -16.68 11.60
CA PHE A 229 -5.04 -17.03 11.05
C PHE A 229 -5.97 -17.58 12.13
N TYR A 230 -7.22 -17.12 12.11
CA TYR A 230 -8.26 -17.52 13.05
C TYR A 230 -9.54 -17.88 12.30
N ASP A 231 -10.23 -18.90 12.81
CA ASP A 231 -11.53 -19.32 12.28
C ASP A 231 -12.69 -18.43 12.77
N ALA A 232 -13.92 -18.73 12.34
CA ALA A 232 -15.12 -17.98 12.69
C ALA A 232 -15.48 -18.01 14.19
N ASN A 233 -14.86 -18.89 14.98
CA ASN A 233 -15.02 -18.96 16.43
C ASN A 233 -13.84 -18.29 17.18
N GLY A 234 -12.88 -17.72 16.44
CA GLY A 234 -11.67 -17.13 17.00
C GLY A 234 -10.63 -18.17 17.43
N LYS A 235 -10.72 -19.42 16.96
CA LYS A 235 -9.69 -20.43 17.20
C LYS A 235 -8.50 -20.20 16.28
N HIS A 236 -7.29 -20.21 16.84
CA HIS A 236 -6.05 -20.08 16.08
C HIS A 236 -5.82 -21.32 15.21
N LEU A 237 -5.57 -21.08 13.92
CA LEU A 237 -5.33 -22.10 12.90
C LEU A 237 -3.82 -22.28 12.62
N GLY A 238 -3.03 -21.25 12.89
CA GLY A 238 -1.60 -21.19 12.62
C GLY A 238 -1.18 -19.81 12.11
N ASP A 239 0.14 -19.58 12.09
CA ASP A 239 0.73 -18.39 11.48
C ASP A 239 1.14 -18.64 10.01
N LYS A 240 1.34 -17.56 9.25
CA LYS A 240 1.73 -17.59 7.83
C LYS A 240 2.86 -18.55 7.49
N HIS A 241 3.84 -18.75 8.37
CA HIS A 241 4.96 -19.67 8.12
C HIS A 241 4.51 -21.12 8.37
N THR A 242 3.86 -21.38 9.51
CA THR A 242 3.42 -22.72 9.88
C THR A 242 2.41 -23.33 8.91
N ILE A 243 1.59 -22.50 8.25
CA ILE A 243 0.55 -22.96 7.31
C ILE A 243 0.83 -22.52 5.87
N ALA A 244 2.08 -22.17 5.56
CA ALA A 244 2.50 -21.66 4.25
C ALA A 244 2.09 -22.58 3.08
N GLU A 245 2.11 -23.90 3.28
CA GLU A 245 1.66 -24.88 2.29
C GLU A 245 0.18 -24.68 1.91
N GLN A 246 -0.66 -24.46 2.92
CA GLN A 246 -2.11 -24.29 2.73
C GLN A 246 -2.42 -22.96 2.03
N ILE A 247 -1.69 -21.90 2.42
CA ILE A 247 -1.78 -20.58 1.78
C ILE A 247 -1.29 -20.65 0.33
N SER A 248 -0.13 -21.29 0.09
CA SER A 248 0.46 -21.44 -1.24
C SER A 248 -0.47 -22.23 -2.17
N TYR A 249 -1.06 -23.32 -1.67
CA TYR A 249 -2.05 -24.08 -2.44
C TYR A 249 -3.24 -23.22 -2.87
N ALA A 250 -3.81 -22.44 -1.93
CA ALA A 250 -5.00 -21.64 -2.14
C ALA A 250 -4.76 -20.42 -3.07
N THR A 251 -3.57 -19.82 -2.97
CA THR A 251 -3.26 -18.54 -3.64
C THR A 251 -2.34 -18.66 -4.85
N LYS A 252 -1.67 -19.80 -5.02
CA LYS A 252 -0.57 -20.02 -5.97
C LYS A 252 0.67 -19.14 -5.75
N ILE A 253 0.73 -18.45 -4.61
CA ILE A 253 1.92 -17.67 -4.21
C ILE A 253 3.00 -18.65 -3.76
N PRO A 254 4.24 -18.54 -4.25
CA PRO A 254 5.32 -19.43 -3.85
C PRO A 254 5.66 -19.28 -2.37
N HIS A 255 6.10 -20.37 -1.73
CA HIS A 255 6.49 -20.36 -0.32
C HIS A 255 7.50 -19.26 0.03
N GLY A 256 8.46 -18.98 -0.86
CA GLY A 256 9.47 -17.94 -0.65
C GLY A 256 8.86 -16.56 -0.43
N ALA A 257 7.80 -16.21 -1.16
CA ALA A 257 7.09 -14.92 -1.02
C ALA A 257 6.24 -14.85 0.26
N LEU A 258 5.87 -15.99 0.85
CA LEU A 258 5.10 -16.05 2.09
C LEU A 258 5.98 -15.98 3.34
N THR A 259 7.25 -16.36 3.23
CA THR A 259 8.19 -16.40 4.36
C THR A 259 9.14 -15.19 4.33
N ASP A 260 10.33 -15.37 3.79
CA ASP A 260 11.47 -14.49 4.03
C ASP A 260 12.03 -13.82 2.78
N GLN A 261 11.56 -14.16 1.57
CA GLN A 261 12.08 -13.54 0.35
C GLN A 261 11.42 -12.17 0.11
N PRO A 262 12.21 -11.11 -0.09
CA PRO A 262 11.68 -9.83 -0.54
C PRO A 262 10.89 -9.95 -1.84
N LEU A 263 9.78 -9.21 -1.96
CA LEU A 263 8.91 -9.28 -3.14
C LEU A 263 9.63 -8.90 -4.45
N HIS A 264 10.66 -8.05 -4.40
CA HIS A 264 11.44 -7.65 -5.58
C HIS A 264 12.30 -8.79 -6.17
N ASN A 265 12.42 -9.93 -5.48
CA ASN A 265 13.06 -11.11 -6.06
C ASN A 265 12.17 -11.85 -7.06
N PHE A 266 10.88 -11.51 -7.12
CA PHE A 266 9.91 -12.07 -8.05
C PHE A 266 9.65 -11.07 -9.18
N SER A 267 9.51 -11.57 -10.41
CA SER A 267 9.30 -10.71 -11.58
C SER A 267 7.98 -9.94 -11.47
N VAL A 268 7.85 -8.87 -12.26
CA VAL A 268 6.60 -8.11 -12.33
C VAL A 268 5.45 -9.01 -12.76
N GLU A 269 5.66 -9.84 -13.78
CA GLU A 269 4.66 -10.77 -14.30
C GLU A 269 4.23 -11.78 -13.24
N GLU A 270 5.19 -12.35 -12.50
CA GLU A 270 4.89 -13.31 -11.44
C GLU A 270 4.03 -12.68 -10.34
N ARG A 271 4.41 -11.49 -9.85
CA ARG A 271 3.62 -10.75 -8.85
C ARG A 271 2.21 -10.41 -9.33
N LEU A 272 2.06 -10.05 -10.62
CA LEU A 272 0.74 -9.81 -11.22
C LEU A 272 -0.11 -11.09 -11.25
N THR A 273 0.49 -12.28 -11.41
CA THR A 273 -0.27 -13.54 -11.40
C THR A 273 -0.97 -13.81 -10.07
N TRP A 274 -0.40 -13.36 -8.95
CA TRP A 274 -0.95 -13.57 -7.60
C TRP A 274 -2.31 -12.88 -7.38
N ALA A 275 -2.69 -11.95 -8.26
CA ALA A 275 -3.97 -11.26 -8.24
C ALA A 275 -5.00 -11.79 -9.25
N GLN A 276 -4.63 -12.68 -10.18
CA GLN A 276 -5.49 -13.09 -11.30
C GLN A 276 -6.83 -13.69 -10.87
N HIS A 277 -6.86 -14.43 -9.76
CA HIS A 277 -8.09 -15.09 -9.27
C HIS A 277 -8.81 -14.29 -8.17
N ARG A 278 -8.35 -13.06 -7.90
CA ARG A 278 -8.92 -12.20 -6.87
C ARG A 278 -9.97 -11.27 -7.45
N ARG A 279 -10.93 -10.89 -6.61
CA ARG A 279 -12.09 -10.07 -6.95
C ARG A 279 -12.19 -8.87 -6.02
N THR A 280 -12.62 -7.76 -6.58
CA THR A 280 -12.85 -6.50 -5.87
C THR A 280 -14.29 -6.05 -6.06
N LYS A 281 -14.77 -5.17 -5.17
CA LYS A 281 -16.14 -4.63 -5.24
C LYS A 281 -16.23 -3.54 -6.31
N ARG A 282 -15.27 -2.59 -6.29
CA ARG A 282 -15.05 -1.65 -7.39
C ARG A 282 -14.03 -2.24 -8.34
N GLU A 283 -14.22 -2.03 -9.63
CA GLU A 283 -13.39 -2.69 -10.63
C GLU A 283 -11.95 -2.15 -10.65
N GLU A 284 -11.77 -0.87 -10.34
CA GLU A 284 -10.48 -0.17 -10.28
C GLU A 284 -9.64 -0.61 -9.08
N ASP A 285 -10.27 -1.08 -8.00
CA ASP A 285 -9.57 -1.64 -6.84
C ASP A 285 -8.72 -2.86 -7.22
N GLY A 286 -9.00 -3.51 -8.36
CA GLY A 286 -8.13 -4.57 -8.89
C GLY A 286 -6.72 -4.07 -9.16
N ALA A 287 -6.59 -2.83 -9.64
CA ALA A 287 -5.30 -2.15 -9.80
C ALA A 287 -4.84 -1.52 -8.48
N TYR A 288 -5.72 -0.80 -7.76
CA TYR A 288 -5.33 -0.07 -6.55
C TYR A 288 -4.86 -0.97 -5.41
N SER A 289 -5.38 -2.20 -5.32
CA SER A 289 -4.93 -3.18 -4.33
C SER A 289 -3.50 -3.69 -4.55
N LEU A 290 -2.89 -3.40 -5.70
CA LEU A 290 -1.54 -3.80 -6.07
C LEU A 290 -0.48 -2.71 -5.83
N LEU A 291 -0.87 -1.47 -5.54
CA LEU A 291 0.07 -0.34 -5.43
C LEU A 291 1.25 -0.65 -4.52
N GLY A 292 0.99 -1.11 -3.29
CA GLY A 292 2.06 -1.47 -2.36
C GLY A 292 2.81 -2.78 -2.66
N ILE A 293 2.25 -3.67 -3.48
CA ILE A 293 2.99 -4.87 -3.95
C ILE A 293 4.15 -4.45 -4.88
N PHE A 294 3.96 -3.36 -5.60
CA PHE A 294 4.92 -2.78 -6.51
C PHE A 294 5.56 -1.49 -5.99
N ASP A 295 5.34 -1.13 -4.71
CA ASP A 295 5.91 0.08 -4.09
C ASP A 295 5.69 1.37 -4.93
N VAL A 296 4.51 1.48 -5.56
CA VAL A 296 4.11 2.64 -6.36
C VAL A 296 2.94 3.39 -5.72
N SER A 297 2.74 4.64 -6.12
CA SER A 297 1.60 5.46 -5.71
C SER A 297 0.97 6.14 -6.92
N MET A 298 -0.35 6.27 -6.95
CA MET A 298 -1.05 6.97 -8.02
C MET A 298 -2.35 7.61 -7.52
N PRO A 299 -2.84 8.69 -8.19
CA PRO A 299 -4.16 9.24 -7.91
C PRO A 299 -5.28 8.22 -8.15
N LEU A 300 -6.25 8.15 -7.25
CA LEU A 300 -7.41 7.27 -7.43
C LEU A 300 -8.49 7.98 -8.24
N VAL A 301 -8.96 7.33 -9.29
CA VAL A 301 -10.05 7.82 -10.13
C VAL A 301 -11.11 6.72 -10.24
N TYR A 302 -12.09 6.75 -9.35
CA TYR A 302 -13.23 5.83 -9.44
C TYR A 302 -14.18 6.27 -10.57
N GLY A 303 -14.62 5.31 -11.39
CA GLY A 303 -15.38 5.54 -12.62
C GLY A 303 -14.52 5.59 -13.89
N GLU A 304 -13.20 5.47 -13.78
CA GLU A 304 -12.34 5.39 -14.98
C GLU A 304 -12.42 4.02 -15.69
N GLY A 305 -12.89 3.00 -14.98
CA GLY A 305 -12.98 1.63 -15.45
C GLY A 305 -11.69 0.83 -15.22
N LYS A 306 -11.82 -0.49 -15.11
CA LYS A 306 -10.72 -1.39 -14.76
C LYS A 306 -9.50 -1.25 -15.67
N ASP A 307 -9.72 -1.21 -16.98
CA ASP A 307 -8.62 -1.26 -17.96
C ASP A 307 -7.75 -0.01 -17.88
N LYS A 308 -8.35 1.16 -17.65
CA LYS A 308 -7.61 2.42 -17.49
C LYS A 308 -6.83 2.45 -16.18
N ALA A 309 -7.44 2.01 -15.08
CA ALA A 309 -6.76 1.91 -13.79
C ALA A 309 -5.56 0.95 -13.86
N TYR A 310 -5.70 -0.20 -14.53
CA TYR A 310 -4.59 -1.13 -14.76
C TYR A 310 -3.51 -0.57 -15.68
N TYR A 311 -3.88 0.13 -16.76
CA TYR A 311 -2.91 0.77 -17.64
C TYR A 311 -2.02 1.77 -16.88
N ARG A 312 -2.63 2.60 -16.03
CA ARG A 312 -1.91 3.55 -15.18
C ARG A 312 -1.02 2.83 -14.17
N LEU A 313 -1.49 1.76 -13.52
CA LEU A 313 -0.66 0.94 -12.65
C LEU A 313 0.59 0.42 -13.37
N LEU A 314 0.44 -0.16 -14.57
CA LEU A 314 1.57 -0.68 -15.33
C LEU A 314 2.57 0.43 -15.71
N HIS A 315 2.07 1.62 -16.03
CA HIS A 315 2.93 2.78 -16.31
C HIS A 315 3.75 3.22 -15.09
N GLU A 316 3.15 3.22 -13.89
CA GLU A 316 3.87 3.53 -12.65
C GLU A 316 4.93 2.46 -12.32
N ILE A 317 4.60 1.18 -12.54
CA ILE A 317 5.54 0.07 -12.33
C ILE A 317 6.77 0.22 -13.25
N GLU A 318 6.54 0.47 -14.53
CA GLU A 318 7.61 0.68 -15.52
C GLU A 318 8.47 1.91 -15.17
N SER A 319 7.83 3.01 -14.78
CA SER A 319 8.51 4.26 -14.43
C SER A 319 9.34 4.16 -13.15
N SER A 320 8.97 3.26 -12.23
CA SER A 320 9.66 3.03 -10.96
C SER A 320 10.88 2.10 -11.09
N GLY A 321 11.11 1.52 -12.27
CA GLY A 321 12.28 0.68 -12.56
C GLY A 321 12.19 -0.73 -11.98
N HIS A 322 10.98 -1.28 -11.86
CA HIS A 322 10.71 -2.62 -11.34
C HIS A 322 10.90 -3.76 -12.33
#